data_AF-A0A3E0ERY8-F1
#
_entry.id   AF-A0A3E0ERY8-F1
#
_cell.length_a   1.000
_cell.length_b   1.000
_cell.length_c   1.000
_cell.angle_alpha   90.00
_cell.angle_beta   90.00
_cell.angle_gamma   90.00
#
_symmetry.space_group_name_H-M   'P 1'
#
loop_
_entity.id
_entity.type
_entity.pdbx_description
1 polymer ?
#
loop_
_entity_poly.entity_id
_entity_poly.type
_entity_poly.pdbx_seq_one_letter_code
_entity_poly.pdbx_strand_id
1 'polypeptide(L)'
;MSEPKKKWGLSVEPTTLTLQERKDAMLFLAFLNIFDDYNNALRMYKDYWLDTVHQLPCTNSEKYNGIKQTRCLAMRRIKKVYIDYITLN
;
A
#
# COMPACT_ATOMS: atom_id res chain seq x y z
N MET A 1 -22.91 -12.78 -21.05
CA MET A 1 -22.85 -12.53 -19.60
C MET A 1 -21.38 -12.31 -19.26
N SER A 2 -21.01 -11.10 -18.87
CA SER A 2 -19.64 -10.80 -18.44
C SER A 2 -19.43 -11.47 -17.09
N GLU A 3 -18.41 -12.33 -16.96
CA GLU A 3 -18.04 -12.87 -15.65
C GLU A 3 -17.78 -11.72 -14.67
N PRO A 4 -18.20 -11.86 -13.39
CA PRO A 4 -17.90 -10.84 -12.39
C PRO A 4 -16.37 -10.69 -12.30
N LYS A 5 -15.88 -9.47 -12.53
CA LYS A 5 -14.46 -9.16 -12.34
C LYS A 5 -14.09 -9.47 -10.90
N LYS A 6 -13.09 -10.35 -10.72
CA LYS A 6 -12.52 -10.65 -9.41
C LYS A 6 -12.08 -9.35 -8.76
N LYS A 7 -12.42 -9.17 -7.49
CA LYS A 7 -12.18 -7.93 -6.75
C LYS A 7 -11.35 -8.21 -5.52
N TRP A 8 -10.27 -7.47 -5.36
CA TRP A 8 -9.46 -7.53 -4.16
C TRP A 8 -10.24 -6.94 -2.99
N GLY A 9 -10.27 -7.64 -1.86
CA GLY A 9 -10.96 -7.23 -0.64
C GLY A 9 -10.22 -7.66 0.62
N LEU A 10 -10.76 -7.27 1.78
CA LEU A 10 -10.25 -7.74 3.06
C LEU A 10 -10.73 -9.17 3.34
N SER A 11 -9.85 -9.99 3.90
CA SER A 11 -10.17 -11.33 4.42
C SER A 11 -10.74 -11.30 5.84
N VAL A 12 -10.72 -10.14 6.49
CA VAL A 12 -11.16 -9.92 7.86
C VAL A 12 -12.03 -8.68 7.97
N GLU A 13 -12.84 -8.61 9.01
CA GLU A 13 -13.65 -7.43 9.31
C GLU A 13 -12.77 -6.19 9.57
N PRO A 14 -13.05 -5.02 8.96
CA PRO A 14 -12.24 -3.82 9.11
C PRO A 14 -11.99 -3.41 10.58
N THR A 15 -12.96 -3.67 11.46
CA THR A 15 -12.92 -3.33 12.88
C THR A 15 -11.82 -4.07 13.66
N THR A 16 -11.33 -5.19 13.13
CA THR A 16 -10.27 -6.00 13.74
C THR A 16 -8.86 -5.45 13.51
N LEU A 17 -8.69 -4.62 12.46
CA LEU A 17 -7.42 -3.97 12.16
C LEU A 17 -7.23 -2.72 13.03
N THR A 18 -5.98 -2.38 13.34
CA THR A 18 -5.64 -1.06 13.90
C THR A 18 -5.96 0.06 12.90
N LEU A 19 -6.08 1.30 13.37
CA LEU A 19 -6.34 2.46 12.49
C LEU A 19 -5.28 2.59 11.38
N GLN A 20 -4.02 2.31 11.69
CA GLN A 20 -2.94 2.39 10.72
C GLN A 20 -3.07 1.29 9.65
N GLU A 21 -3.33 0.06 10.07
CA GLU A 21 -3.52 -1.06 9.14
C GLU A 21 -4.75 -0.86 8.25
N ARG A 22 -5.85 -0.31 8.76
CA ARG A 22 -7.01 0.05 7.93
C ARG A 22 -6.65 1.05 6.85
N LYS A 23 -5.91 2.11 7.20
CA LYS A 23 -5.47 3.13 6.23
C LYS A 23 -4.57 2.52 5.16
N ASP A 24 -3.58 1.74 5.59
CA ASP A 24 -2.65 1.07 4.69
C ASP A 24 -3.39 0.07 3.78
N ALA A 25 -4.38 -0.66 4.32
CA ALA A 25 -5.19 -1.62 3.56
C ALA A 25 -6.09 -0.94 2.54
N MET A 26 -6.84 0.09 2.94
CA MET A 26 -7.73 0.84 2.04
C MET A 26 -6.94 1.46 0.89
N LEU A 27 -5.78 2.05 1.20
CA LEU A 27 -4.92 2.63 0.19
C LEU A 27 -4.42 1.56 -0.79
N PHE A 28 -3.92 0.43 -0.30
CA PHE A 28 -3.39 -0.62 -1.17
C PHE A 28 -4.47 -1.34 -1.98
N LEU A 29 -5.65 -1.57 -1.39
CA LEU A 29 -6.82 -2.10 -2.10
C LEU A 29 -7.27 -1.20 -3.25
N ALA A 30 -7.15 0.12 -3.11
CA ALA A 30 -7.45 1.03 -4.21
C ALA A 30 -6.51 0.77 -5.40
N PHE A 31 -5.20 0.64 -5.15
CA PHE A 31 -4.23 0.30 -6.20
C PHE A 31 -4.48 -1.09 -6.79
N LEU A 32 -4.70 -2.11 -5.95
CA LEU A 32 -4.95 -3.48 -6.42
C LEU A 32 -6.19 -3.59 -7.31
N ASN A 33 -7.27 -2.87 -6.98
CA ASN A 33 -8.50 -2.90 -7.78
C ASN A 33 -8.44 -2.03 -9.05
N ILE A 34 -7.38 -1.24 -9.23
CA ILE A 34 -7.13 -0.47 -10.46
C ILE A 34 -6.14 -1.22 -11.37
N PHE A 35 -5.14 -1.87 -10.78
CA PHE A 35 -4.00 -2.45 -11.50
C PHE A 35 -3.95 -3.98 -11.52
N ASP A 36 -4.95 -4.65 -10.92
CA ASP A 36 -5.26 -6.08 -10.92
C ASP A 36 -4.20 -7.05 -10.34
N ASP A 37 -2.92 -6.66 -10.25
CA ASP A 37 -1.86 -7.48 -9.65
C ASP A 37 -0.99 -6.73 -8.63
N TYR A 38 -0.39 -7.51 -7.73
CA TYR A 38 0.44 -7.02 -6.63
C TYR A 38 1.64 -6.18 -7.10
N ASN A 39 2.34 -6.61 -8.16
CA ASN A 39 3.57 -5.93 -8.58
C ASN A 39 3.26 -4.56 -9.19
N ASN A 40 2.22 -4.48 -10.02
CA ASN A 40 1.77 -3.20 -10.56
C ASN A 40 1.17 -2.31 -9.46
N ALA A 41 0.35 -2.85 -8.56
CA ALA A 41 -0.17 -2.09 -7.42
C ALA A 41 0.94 -1.54 -6.53
N LEU A 42 1.99 -2.33 -6.25
CA LEU A 42 3.14 -1.91 -5.46
C LEU A 42 3.98 -0.84 -6.15
N ARG A 43 4.18 -0.97 -7.47
CA ARG A 43 4.84 0.05 -8.28
C ARG A 43 4.08 1.36 -8.23
N MET A 44 2.76 1.32 -8.46
CA MET A 44 1.92 2.52 -8.46
C MET A 44 1.82 3.14 -7.06
N TYR A 45 1.77 2.33 -6.00
CA TYR A 45 1.87 2.83 -4.63
C TYR A 45 3.20 3.58 -4.41
N LYS A 46 4.33 3.04 -4.86
CA LYS A 46 5.61 3.72 -4.72
C LYS A 46 5.63 5.03 -5.50
N ASP A 47 5.24 5.00 -6.77
CA ASP A 47 5.37 6.13 -7.69
C ASP A 47 4.40 7.26 -7.34
N TYR A 48 3.16 6.94 -6.94
CA TYR A 48 2.14 7.97 -6.67
C TYR A 48 2.06 8.37 -5.21
N TRP A 49 2.25 7.42 -4.28
CA TRP A 49 2.14 7.73 -2.86
C TRP A 49 3.47 8.12 -2.25
N LEU A 50 4.49 7.24 -2.34
CA LEU A 50 5.76 7.51 -1.67
C LEU A 50 6.52 8.66 -2.32
N ASP A 51 6.59 8.72 -3.64
CA ASP A 51 7.36 9.75 -4.33
C ASP A 51 6.70 11.13 -4.29
N THR A 52 5.37 11.19 -4.11
CA THR A 52 4.62 12.45 -4.00
C THR A 52 4.45 12.91 -2.55
N VAL A 53 4.04 12.03 -1.64
CA VAL A 53 3.71 12.39 -0.25
C VAL A 53 4.93 12.33 0.66
N HIS A 54 5.85 11.42 0.40
CA HIS A 54 7.07 11.21 1.18
C HIS A 54 8.31 11.38 0.30
N GLN A 55 8.36 12.51 -0.43
CA GLN A 55 9.43 12.80 -1.36
C GLN A 55 10.80 12.71 -0.67
N LEU A 56 11.71 11.97 -1.29
CA LEU A 56 13.06 11.82 -0.79
C LEU A 56 13.83 13.14 -1.01
N PRO A 57 14.36 13.80 0.02
CA PRO A 57 15.17 15.00 -0.16
C PRO A 57 16.55 14.62 -0.74
N CYS A 58 17.36 15.62 -1.07
CA CYS A 58 18.75 15.38 -1.45
C CYS A 58 19.53 14.65 -0.34
N THR A 59 20.51 13.83 -0.72
CA THR A 59 21.31 12.99 0.20
C THR A 59 22.05 13.76 1.28
N ASN A 60 22.34 15.04 1.02
CA ASN A 60 23.06 15.92 1.94
C ASN A 60 22.11 16.60 2.95
N SER A 61 20.80 16.38 2.84
CA SER A 61 19.82 16.91 3.80
C SER A 61 19.88 16.14 5.12
N GLU A 62 19.88 16.85 6.24
CA GLU A 62 19.76 16.25 7.58
C GLU A 62 18.51 15.37 7.73
N LYS A 63 17.44 15.67 6.98
CA LYS A 63 16.17 14.93 7.00
C LYS A 63 16.20 13.67 6.12
N TYR A 64 17.24 13.46 5.32
CA TYR A 64 17.30 12.38 4.33
C TYR A 64 17.10 11.00 4.95
N ASN A 65 17.87 10.67 5.99
CA ASN A 65 17.82 9.35 6.62
C ASN A 65 16.47 9.11 7.30
N GLY A 66 15.88 10.12 7.94
CA GLY A 66 14.56 10.03 8.54
C GLY A 66 13.47 9.75 7.51
N ILE A 67 13.47 10.49 6.39
CA ILE A 67 12.49 10.28 5.32
C ILE A 67 12.69 8.92 4.64
N LYS A 68 13.94 8.51 4.39
CA LYS A 68 14.28 7.18 3.87
C LYS A 68 13.73 6.08 4.77
N GLN A 69 13.92 6.19 6.09
CA GLN A 69 13.41 5.21 7.04
C GLN A 69 11.87 5.15 7.03
N THR A 70 11.19 6.30 7.02
CA THR A 70 9.73 6.36 6.91
C THR A 70 9.23 5.66 5.65
N ARG A 71 9.86 5.89 4.50
CA ARG A 71 9.51 5.23 3.24
C ARG A 71 9.70 3.70 3.33
N CYS A 72 10.80 3.24 3.92
CA CYS A 72 11.03 1.81 4.14
C CYS A 72 9.96 1.19 5.06
N LEU A 73 9.58 1.88 6.13
CA LEU A 73 8.53 1.43 7.05
C LEU A 73 7.17 1.37 6.35
N ALA A 74 6.83 2.38 5.55
CA ALA A 74 5.59 2.40 4.79
C ALA A 74 5.49 1.21 3.82
N MET A 75 6.57 0.89 3.09
CA MET A 75 6.62 -0.30 2.23
C MET A 75 6.44 -1.60 3.00
N ARG A 76 7.08 -1.73 4.18
CA ARG A 76 6.94 -2.92 5.04
C ARG A 76 5.50 -3.08 5.53
N ARG A 77 4.84 -2.00 5.95
CA ARG A 77 3.45 -2.05 6.42
C ARG A 77 2.48 -2.48 5.31
N ILE A 78 2.61 -1.91 4.11
CA ILE A 78 1.76 -2.28 2.97
C ILE A 78 1.95 -3.76 2.60
N LYS A 79 3.20 -4.23 2.56
CA LYS A 79 3.48 -5.66 2.31
C LYS A 79 2.85 -6.56 3.37
N LYS A 80 2.96 -6.19 4.65
CA LYS A 80 2.35 -6.93 5.76
C LYS A 80 0.83 -7.00 5.59
N VAL A 81 0.18 -5.86 5.36
CA VAL A 81 -1.28 -5.80 5.19
C VAL A 81 -1.75 -6.61 3.99
N TYR A 82 -1.02 -6.59 2.88
CA TYR A 82 -1.34 -7.42 1.72
C TYR A 82 -1.31 -8.91 2.05
N ILE A 83 -0.25 -9.37 2.72
CA ILE A 83 -0.09 -10.79 3.06
C ILE A 83 -1.12 -11.24 4.10
N ASP A 84 -1.35 -10.41 5.12
CA ASP A 84 -2.11 -10.83 6.30
C ASP A 84 -3.62 -10.66 6.11
N TYR A 85 -4.06 -9.65 5.34
CA TYR A 85 -5.44 -9.19 5.36
C TYR A 85 -6.12 -9.04 4.00
N ILE A 86 -5.41 -9.19 2.87
CA ILE A 86 -6.00 -8.97 1.53
C ILE A 86 -6.12 -10.29 0.78
N THR A 87 -7.27 -10.51 0.16
CA THR A 87 -7.54 -11.69 -0.69
C THR A 87 -8.28 -11.28 -1.96
N LEU A 88 -8.17 -12.12 -2.99
CA LEU A 88 -8.93 -11.97 -4.24
C LEU A 88 -10.28 -12.69 -4.09
N ASN A 89 -11.37 -11.95 -4.21
CA ASN A 89 -12.74 -12.46 -4.15
C ASN A 89 -13.38 -12.55 -5.54
#